data_AF-A0A916KLJ1-F1
#
_entry.id   AF-A0A916KLJ1-F1
#
_cell.length_a   1.000
_cell.length_b   1.000
_cell.length_c   1.000
_cell.angle_alpha   90.00
_cell.angle_beta   90.00
_cell.angle_gamma   90.00
#
_symmetry.space_group_name_H-M   'P 1'
#
loop_
_entity.id
_entity.type
_entity.pdbx_description
1 polymer ?
#
loop_
_entity_poly.entity_id
_entity_poly.type
_entity_poly.pdbx_seq_one_letter_code
_entity_poly.pdbx_strand_id
1 'polypeptide(L)'
;MKQLNDDEIYRIAQKRVKEKKDFYNHLSVYVVINAMIIGIWAFTGSSYPWFIFPLGGWGIGLIFHFLSVFGFMRDESDWESKEIQKEIGRLKKNL
;
A
#
# COMPACT_ATOMS: atom_id res chain seq x y z
N MET A 1 -27.68 4.43 -9.78
CA MET A 1 -26.63 4.03 -8.81
C MET A 1 -26.91 2.58 -8.44
N LYS A 2 -25.97 1.65 -8.66
CA LYS A 2 -26.16 0.28 -8.16
C LYS A 2 -26.21 0.34 -6.63
N GLN A 3 -27.31 -0.08 -6.00
CA GLN A 3 -27.29 -0.37 -4.57
C GLN A 3 -26.35 -1.54 -4.36
N LEU A 4 -25.28 -1.33 -3.59
CA LEU A 4 -24.44 -2.43 -3.12
C LEU A 4 -25.28 -3.26 -2.14
N ASN A 5 -25.33 -4.58 -2.34
CA ASN A 5 -25.92 -5.48 -1.35
C ASN A 5 -25.07 -5.46 -0.06
N ASP A 6 -25.67 -5.72 1.09
CA ASP A 6 -25.00 -5.79 2.40
C ASP A 6 -23.80 -6.74 2.37
N ASP A 7 -23.90 -7.85 1.62
CA ASP A 7 -22.79 -8.80 1.40
C ASP A 7 -21.60 -8.17 0.68
N GLU A 8 -21.86 -7.27 -0.29
CA GLU A 8 -20.82 -6.60 -1.07
C GLU A 8 -20.11 -5.53 -0.22
N ILE A 9 -20.86 -4.79 0.59
CA ILE A 9 -20.33 -3.84 1.57
C ILE A 9 -19.45 -4.57 2.59
N TYR A 10 -19.93 -5.69 3.12
CA TYR A 10 -19.17 -6.50 4.07
C TYR A 10 -17.85 -7.01 3.47
N ARG A 11 -17.88 -7.53 2.24
CA ARG A 11 -16.67 -7.98 1.54
C ARG A 11 -15.66 -6.85 1.31
N ILE A 12 -16.13 -5.66 0.92
CA ILE A 12 -15.25 -4.48 0.75
C ILE A 12 -14.63 -4.07 2.09
N ALA A 13 -15.43 -4.03 3.16
CA ALA A 13 -14.94 -3.71 4.50
C ALA A 13 -13.90 -4.74 4.97
N GLN A 14 -14.18 -6.03 4.81
CA GLN A 14 -13.26 -7.11 5.15
C GLN A 14 -11.94 -7.01 4.39
N LYS A 15 -11.99 -6.74 3.08
CA LYS A 15 -10.78 -6.54 2.26
C LYS A 15 -9.95 -5.38 2.77
N ARG A 16 -10.57 -4.22 3.06
CA ARG A 16 -9.88 -3.03 3.58
C ARG A 16 -9.23 -3.29 4.95
N VAL A 17 -9.91 -4.02 5.84
CA VAL A 17 -9.35 -4.39 7.15
C VAL A 17 -8.15 -5.32 6.98
N LYS A 18 -8.24 -6.29 6.06
CA LYS A 18 -7.13 -7.19 5.75
C LYS A 18 -5.91 -6.44 5.21
N GLU A 19 -6.11 -5.55 4.23
CA GLU A 19 -5.05 -4.69 3.67
C GLU A 19 -4.33 -3.89 4.77
N LYS A 20 -5.09 -3.28 5.70
CA LYS A 20 -4.52 -2.57 6.86
C LYS A 20 -3.72 -3.49 7.78
N LYS A 21 -4.25 -4.67 8.09
CA LYS A 21 -3.57 -5.66 8.94
C LYS A 21 -2.25 -6.11 8.31
N ASP A 22 -2.26 -6.39 7.01
CA ASP A 22 -1.06 -6.80 6.27
C ASP A 22 -0.01 -5.69 6.25
N PHE A 23 -0.42 -4.43 6.11
CA PHE A 23 0.48 -3.27 6.27
C PHE A 23 1.11 -3.20 7.68
N TYR A 24 0.31 -3.31 8.74
CA TYR A 24 0.84 -3.26 10.11
C TYR A 24 1.80 -4.41 10.41
N ASN A 25 1.53 -5.61 9.88
CA ASN A 25 2.46 -6.73 9.98
C ASN A 25 3.79 -6.41 9.30
N HIS A 26 3.76 -5.90 8.06
CA HIS A 26 4.97 -5.52 7.33
C HIS A 26 5.75 -4.41 8.05
N LEU A 27 5.06 -3.37 8.54
CA LEU A 27 5.65 -2.29 9.34
C LEU A 27 6.32 -2.83 10.61
N SER A 28 5.66 -3.74 11.32
CA SER A 28 6.20 -4.33 12.55
C SER A 28 7.49 -5.11 12.28
N VAL A 29 7.49 -5.95 11.24
CA VAL A 29 8.69 -6.69 10.81
C VAL A 29 9.80 -5.72 10.41
N TYR A 30 9.47 -4.68 9.63
CA TYR A 30 10.42 -3.66 9.21
C TYR A 30 11.09 -2.97 10.41
N VAL A 31 10.32 -2.55 11.42
CA VAL A 31 10.83 -1.89 12.62
C VAL A 31 11.75 -2.82 13.42
N VAL A 32 11.30 -4.06 13.67
CA VAL A 32 12.08 -5.03 14.46
C VAL A 32 13.41 -5.36 13.78
N ILE A 33 13.39 -5.65 12.48
CA ILE A 33 14.60 -6.00 11.72
C ILE A 33 15.56 -4.80 11.65
N ASN A 34 15.06 -3.60 11.33
CA ASN A 34 15.93 -2.43 11.25
C ASN A 34 16.52 -2.04 12.60
N ALA A 35 15.75 -2.16 13.70
CA ALA A 35 16.28 -1.94 15.05
C ALA A 35 17.40 -2.94 15.39
N MET A 36 17.24 -4.22 15.02
CA MET A 36 18.28 -5.23 15.18
C MET A 36 19.53 -4.90 14.36
N ILE A 37 19.38 -4.52 13.09
CA ILE A 37 20.50 -4.14 12.20
C ILE A 37 21.26 -2.93 12.74
N ILE A 38 20.53 -1.89 13.18
CA ILE A 38 21.13 -0.70 13.80
C ILE A 38 21.87 -1.09 15.07
N GLY A 39 21.30 -1.97 15.89
CA GLY A 39 21.96 -2.53 17.07
C GLY A 39 23.27 -3.22 16.72
N ILE A 40 23.28 -4.14 15.74
CA ILE A 40 24.49 -4.82 15.27
C ILE A 40 25.54 -3.80 14.83
N TRP A 41 25.15 -2.80 14.04
CA TRP A 41 26.07 -1.75 13.60
C TRP A 41 26.67 -0.98 14.78
N ALA A 42 25.85 -0.59 15.76
CA ALA A 42 26.31 0.13 16.95
C ALA A 42 27.28 -0.69 17.82
N PHE A 43 27.03 -2.00 17.97
CA PHE A 43 27.89 -2.88 18.79
C PHE A 43 29.17 -3.35 18.08
N THR A 44 29.18 -3.37 16.75
CA THR A 44 30.35 -3.80 15.97
C THR A 44 31.39 -2.69 15.74
N GLY A 45 31.11 -1.45 16.17
CA GLY A 45 32.04 -0.33 16.02
C GLY A 45 32.34 0.02 14.56
N SER A 46 31.43 -0.31 13.64
CA SER A 46 31.64 -0.09 12.22
C SER A 46 31.62 1.40 11.90
N SER A 47 32.68 1.91 11.27
CA SER A 47 32.82 3.34 10.91
C SER A 47 31.86 3.76 9.79
N TYR A 48 31.39 2.81 8.97
CA TYR A 48 30.49 3.09 7.86
C TYR A 48 29.05 2.66 8.19
N PRO A 49 28.04 3.56 8.08
CA PRO A 49 26.66 3.28 8.45
C PRO A 49 25.92 2.46 7.37
N TRP A 50 26.34 1.23 7.15
CA TRP A 50 25.78 0.36 6.10
C TRP A 50 24.30 0.01 6.32
N PHE A 51 23.76 0.18 7.54
CA PHE A 51 22.34 -0.04 7.83
C PHE A 51 21.40 0.89 7.03
N ILE A 52 21.91 1.99 6.47
CA ILE A 52 21.11 2.89 5.64
C ILE A 52 20.55 2.21 4.38
N PHE A 53 21.23 1.18 3.86
CA PHE A 53 20.80 0.47 2.66
C PHE A 53 19.55 -0.39 2.90
N PRO A 54 19.49 -1.31 3.88
CA PRO A 54 18.25 -2.02 4.19
C PRO A 54 17.14 -1.08 4.65
N LEU A 55 17.48 -0.04 5.42
CA LEU A 55 16.51 0.94 5.92
C LEU A 55 15.87 1.72 4.76
N GLY A 56 16.67 2.29 3.86
CA GLY A 56 16.19 3.03 2.69
C GLY A 56 15.54 2.13 1.64
N GLY A 57 16.22 1.04 1.25
CA GLY A 57 15.77 0.16 0.17
C GLY A 57 14.41 -0.46 0.44
N TRP A 58 14.19 -1.03 1.63
CA TRP A 58 12.89 -1.57 2.00
C TRP A 58 11.92 -0.50 2.49
N GLY A 59 12.43 0.59 3.07
CA GLY A 59 11.60 1.71 3.55
C GLY A 59 10.79 2.35 2.43
N ILE A 60 11.35 2.46 1.23
CA ILE A 60 10.63 2.95 0.05
C ILE A 60 9.42 2.06 -0.27
N GLY A 61 9.62 0.74 -0.31
CA GLY A 61 8.52 -0.21 -0.55
C GLY A 61 7.42 -0.13 0.52
N LEU A 62 7.81 0.09 1.78
CA LEU A 62 6.87 0.30 2.89
C LEU A 62 6.03 1.57 2.71
N ILE A 63 6.64 2.66 2.23
CA ILE A 63 5.93 3.91 1.91
C ILE A 63 4.91 3.68 0.79
N PHE A 64 5.30 3.00 -0.30
CA PHE A 64 4.35 2.67 -1.38
C PHE A 64 3.19 1.81 -0.87
N HIS A 65 3.45 0.83 -0.02
CA HIS A 65 2.40 0.01 0.58
C HIS A 65 1.46 0.84 1.46
N PHE A 66 1.99 1.77 2.26
CA PHE A 66 1.19 2.72 3.04
C PHE A 66 0.26 3.55 2.14
N LEU A 67 0.80 4.16 1.09
CA LEU A 67 0.02 4.99 0.16
C LEU A 67 -1.09 4.20 -0.55
N SER A 68 -0.83 2.93 -0.87
CA SER A 68 -1.81 2.01 -1.46
C SER A 68 -2.95 1.66 -0.48
N VAL A 69 -2.62 1.30 0.75
CA VAL A 69 -3.60 0.84 1.76
C VAL A 69 -4.46 1.97 2.30
N PHE A 70 -3.87 3.14 2.55
CA PHE A 70 -4.56 4.30 3.13
C PHE A 70 -5.22 5.21 2.08
N GLY A 71 -5.11 4.85 0.79
CA GLY A 71 -5.93 5.44 -0.26
C GLY A 71 -5.33 6.67 -0.94
N PHE A 72 -4.08 7.02 -0.66
CA PHE A 72 -3.39 8.11 -1.36
C PHE A 72 -3.12 7.79 -2.84
N MET A 73 -3.09 6.51 -3.23
CA MET A 73 -2.97 6.07 -4.64
C MET A 73 -4.29 5.57 -5.25
N ARG A 74 -5.40 5.57 -4.50
CA ARG A 74 -6.68 5.04 -5.01
C ARG A 74 -7.36 5.99 -6.02
N ASP A 75 -7.03 7.29 -5.97
CA ASP A 75 -7.52 8.29 -6.93
C ASP A 75 -7.11 7.95 -8.38
N GLU A 76 -5.97 7.28 -8.58
CA GLU A 76 -5.50 6.92 -9.92
C GLU A 76 -6.41 5.87 -10.57
N SER A 77 -6.71 4.80 -9.85
CA SER A 77 -7.62 3.76 -10.38
C SER A 77 -9.08 4.24 -10.52
N ASP A 78 -9.49 5.22 -9.70
CA ASP A 78 -10.86 5.75 -9.73
C ASP A 78 -11.06 6.69 -10.92
N TRP A 79 -10.07 7.54 -11.26
CA TRP A 79 -10.14 8.33 -12.51
C TRP A 79 -10.10 7.42 -13.74
N GLU A 80 -9.23 6.40 -13.75
CA GLU A 80 -9.07 5.51 -14.90
C GLU A 80 -10.37 4.74 -15.16
N SER A 81 -10.99 4.20 -14.10
CA SER A 81 -12.29 3.53 -14.18
C SER A 81 -13.40 4.46 -14.68
N LYS A 82 -13.39 5.73 -14.26
CA LYS A 82 -14.34 6.75 -14.72
C LYS A 82 -14.16 7.06 -16.22
N GLU A 83 -12.93 7.22 -16.69
CA GLU A 83 -12.67 7.53 -18.10
C GLU A 83 -13.00 6.33 -19.01
N ILE A 84 -12.70 5.10 -18.58
CA ILE A 84 -13.11 3.88 -19.29
C ILE A 84 -14.64 3.81 -19.42
N GLN A 85 -15.39 4.08 -18.34
CA GLN A 85 -16.86 4.07 -18.42
C GLN A 85 -17.41 5.16 -19.35
N LYS A 86 -16.79 6.33 -19.34
CA LYS A 86 -17.15 7.45 -20.23
C LYS A 86 -16.90 7.08 -21.70
N GLU A 87 -15.79 6.41 -22.00
CA GLU A 87 -15.47 5.96 -23.36
C GLU A 87 -16.40 4.84 -23.83
N ILE A 88 -16.72 3.87 -22.98
CA ILE A 88 -17.75 2.85 -23.25
C ILE A 88 -19.10 3.51 -23.56
N GLY A 89 -19.47 4.55 -22.80
CA GLY A 89 -20.70 5.31 -23.02
C GLY A 89 -20.74 6.03 -24.36
N ARG A 90 -19.61 6.60 -24.81
CA ARG A 90 -19.48 7.21 -26.14
C ARG A 90 -19.62 6.17 -27.26
N LEU A 91 -18.95 5.03 -27.13
CA LEU A 91 -18.99 3.95 -28.13
C LEU A 91 -20.40 3.38 -28.30
N LYS A 92 -21.14 3.18 -27.19
CA LYS A 92 -22.54 2.72 -27.23
C LYS A 92 -23.50 3.72 -27.86
N LYS A 93 -23.17 5.03 -27.90
CA LYS A 93 -24.03 6.08 -28.45
C LYS A 93 -23.83 6.27 -29.96
N ASN A 94 -22.71 5.81 -30.50
CA ASN A 94 -22.35 5.89 -31.91
C ASN A 94 -22.64 4.57 -32.68
N LEU A 95 -23.21 3.58 -32.01
CA LEU A 95 -23.79 2.34 -32.56
C LEU A 95 -25.31 2.47 -32.58
#